data_AF-A0A945DVB4-F1
#
_entry.id   AF-A0A945DVB4-F1
#
_cell.length_a   1.000
_cell.length_b   1.000
_cell.length_c   1.000
_cell.angle_alpha   90.00
_cell.angle_beta   90.00
_cell.angle_gamma   90.00
#
_symmetry.space_group_name_H-M   'P 1'
#
loop_
_entity.id
_entity.type
_entity.pdbx_description
1 polymer ?
#
loop_
_entity_poly.entity_id
_entity_poly.type
_entity_poly.pdbx_seq_one_letter_code
_entity_poly.pdbx_strand_id
1 'polypeptide(L)' 'MVHGGPFPATSDGRSTSVGTGAIHRFTRPVCYQGFPDALLPAELREANPLGIRRLIDGDPIF' A
#
# COMPACT_ATOMS: atom_id res chain seq x y z
N MET A 1 -11.23 -11.16 -6.00
CA MET A 1 -10.72 -12.06 -7.06
C MET A 1 -9.35 -12.57 -6.64
N VAL A 2 -9.06 -13.85 -6.83
CA VAL A 2 -7.74 -14.45 -6.59
C VAL A 2 -7.41 -15.30 -7.82
N HIS A 3 -6.59 -14.75 -8.73
CA HIS A 3 -6.07 -15.45 -9.90
C HIS A 3 -4.60 -15.78 -9.66
N GLY A 4 -4.34 -17.03 -9.30
CA GLY A 4 -3.07 -17.54 -8.81
C GLY A 4 -3.28 -18.89 -8.13
N GLY A 5 -2.48 -19.20 -7.12
CA GLY A 5 -2.56 -20.46 -6.36
C GLY A 5 -1.18 -21.00 -5.94
N PRO A 6 -1.10 -22.23 -5.44
CA PRO A 6 0.19 -22.91 -5.24
C PRO A 6 0.91 -23.16 -6.57
N PHE A 7 2.22 -23.37 -6.52
CA PHE A 7 2.98 -23.86 -7.67
C PHE A 7 2.37 -25.19 -8.19
N PRO A 8 2.18 -25.40 -9.51
CA PRO A 8 2.70 -24.61 -10.62
C PRO A 8 1.79 -23.50 -11.16
N ALA A 9 0.64 -23.22 -10.54
CA ALA A 9 -0.30 -22.20 -11.05
C ALA A 9 0.29 -20.77 -11.03
N THR A 10 1.16 -20.47 -10.07
CA THR A 10 1.98 -19.24 -10.02
C THR A 10 3.29 -19.50 -9.29
N SER A 11 4.28 -18.63 -9.50
CA SER A 11 5.57 -18.65 -8.81
C SER A 11 5.54 -17.95 -7.44
N ASP A 12 4.55 -17.09 -7.16
CA ASP A 12 4.32 -16.50 -5.83
C ASP A 12 2.85 -16.65 -5.41
N GLY A 13 2.59 -17.66 -4.56
CA GLY A 13 1.27 -17.98 -4.05
C GLY A 13 0.68 -16.97 -3.06
N ARG A 14 1.43 -15.94 -2.66
CA ARG A 14 0.94 -14.84 -1.79
C ARG A 14 0.25 -13.72 -2.57
N SER A 15 0.24 -13.79 -3.91
CA SER A 15 -0.21 -12.72 -4.80
C SER A 15 -1.41 -13.12 -5.68
N THR A 16 -2.00 -12.14 -6.36
CA THR A 16 -3.00 -12.35 -7.44
C THR A 16 -2.55 -11.60 -8.69
N SER A 17 -2.76 -12.17 -9.88
CA SER A 17 -2.46 -11.49 -11.15
C SER A 17 -3.64 -10.71 -11.74
N VAL A 18 -4.86 -10.95 -11.24
CA VAL A 18 -6.11 -10.27 -11.66
C VAL A 18 -6.83 -9.69 -10.46
N GLY A 19 -7.50 -8.55 -10.64
CA GLY A 19 -8.20 -7.79 -9.61
C GLY A 19 -7.34 -6.67 -9.00
N THR A 20 -7.95 -5.77 -8.25
CA THR A 20 -7.28 -4.55 -7.71
C THR A 20 -6.07 -4.87 -6.85
N GLY A 21 -6.06 -6.00 -6.12
CA GLY A 21 -4.90 -6.44 -5.33
C GLY A 21 -3.65 -6.77 -6.13
N ALA A 22 -3.74 -6.92 -7.46
CA ALA A 22 -2.60 -7.21 -8.33
C ALA A 22 -1.57 -6.06 -8.39
N ILE A 23 -1.98 -4.83 -8.04
CA ILE A 23 -1.09 -3.66 -8.00
C ILE A 23 0.07 -3.84 -7.02
N HIS A 24 -0.16 -4.56 -5.91
CA HIS A 24 0.82 -4.72 -4.84
C HIS A 24 2.08 -5.48 -5.29
N ARG A 25 2.01 -6.25 -6.38
CA ARG A 25 3.16 -6.95 -6.97
C ARG A 25 4.25 -6.00 -7.49
N PHE A 26 3.90 -4.73 -7.72
CA PHE A 26 4.80 -3.72 -8.30
C PHE A 26 5.10 -2.57 -7.32
N THR A 27 4.78 -2.74 -6.04
CA THR A 27 4.98 -1.71 -5.00
C THR A 27 5.87 -2.23 -3.88
N ARG A 28 6.48 -1.29 -3.12
CA ARG A 28 7.19 -1.60 -1.87
C ARG A 28 6.90 -0.53 -0.82
N PRO A 29 6.82 -0.87 0.47
CA PRO A 29 6.70 0.12 1.54
C PRO A 29 8.00 0.90 1.76
N VAL A 30 7.89 2.15 2.19
CA VAL A 30 9.01 3.03 2.60
C VAL A 30 8.58 3.79 3.86
N CYS A 31 9.47 3.84 4.87
CA CYS A 31 9.23 4.57 6.12
C CYS A 31 10.01 5.89 6.14
N TYR A 32 9.36 6.96 6.64
CA TYR A 32 9.96 8.28 6.81
C TYR A 32 9.94 8.63 8.31
N GLN A 33 11.11 8.91 8.90
CA GLN A 33 11.24 9.23 10.33
C GLN A 33 12.00 10.54 10.52
N GLY A 34 11.46 11.45 11.34
CA GLY A 34 12.08 12.76 11.61
C GLY A 34 12.10 13.71 10.41
N PHE A 35 11.21 13.51 9.43
CA PHE A 35 11.12 14.36 8.24
C PHE A 35 10.25 15.60 8.51
N PRO A 36 10.66 16.80 8.05
CA PRO A 36 9.78 17.96 8.02
C PRO A 36 8.55 17.70 7.14
N ASP A 37 7.35 18.06 7.62
CA ASP A 37 6.07 17.79 6.92
C ASP A 37 6.05 18.32 5.47
N ALA A 38 6.58 19.53 5.25
CA ALA A 38 6.66 20.13 3.91
C ALA A 38 7.48 19.32 2.90
N LEU A 39 8.40 18.46 3.37
CA LEU A 39 9.24 17.60 2.54
C LEU A 39 8.70 16.16 2.42
N LEU A 40 7.64 15.80 3.14
CA LEU A 40 6.98 14.51 2.96
C LEU A 40 6.25 14.46 1.61
N PRO A 41 6.13 13.25 1.00
CA PRO A 41 5.17 12.99 -0.06
C PRO A 41 3.76 13.40 0.36
N ALA A 42 2.93 13.85 -0.59
CA ALA A 42 1.59 14.38 -0.28
C ALA A 42 0.70 13.35 0.45
N GLU A 43 0.91 12.06 0.18
CA GLU A 43 0.23 10.92 0.80
C GLU A 43 0.50 10.81 2.31
N LEU A 44 1.64 11.32 2.79
CA LEU A 44 2.08 11.20 4.19
C LEU A 44 1.99 12.51 4.99
N ARG A 45 1.65 13.63 4.36
CA ARG A 45 1.52 14.92 5.06
C ARG A 45 0.37 14.92 6.06
N GLU A 46 0.54 15.58 7.19
CA GLU A 46 -0.42 15.59 8.30
C GLU A 46 -1.81 16.07 7.88
N ALA A 47 -1.89 17.14 7.08
CA ALA A 47 -3.15 17.76 6.67
C ALA A 47 -4.04 16.90 5.75
N ASN A 48 -3.60 15.71 5.34
CA ASN A 48 -4.28 14.85 4.36
C ASN A 48 -4.78 15.57 3.10
N PRO A 49 -3.88 16.25 2.36
CA PRO A 49 -4.29 17.04 1.20
C PRO A 49 -4.93 16.19 0.08
N LEU A 50 -4.71 14.87 0.08
CA LEU A 50 -5.29 13.96 -0.90
C LEU A 50 -6.61 13.31 -0.45
N GLY A 51 -7.03 13.51 0.81
CA GLY A 51 -8.23 12.87 1.36
C GLY A 51 -8.22 11.34 1.26
N ILE A 52 -7.04 10.72 1.37
CA ILE A 52 -6.88 9.27 1.26
C ILE A 52 -7.04 8.60 2.62
N ARG A 53 -7.55 7.37 2.63
CA ARG A 53 -7.65 6.55 3.83
C ARG A 53 -6.26 6.23 4.39
N ARG A 54 -6.08 6.36 5.69
CA ARG A 54 -4.84 6.02 6.41
C ARG A 54 -5.12 5.13 7.61
N LEU A 55 -4.05 4.55 8.14
CA LEU A 55 -4.04 3.88 9.44
C LEU A 55 -3.16 4.73 10.37
N ILE A 56 -3.73 5.24 11.46
CA ILE A 56 -2.99 5.95 12.52
C ILE A 56 -3.12 5.12 13.79
N ASP A 57 -1.99 4.72 14.37
CA ASP A 57 -1.93 3.87 15.59
C ASP A 57 -2.76 2.58 15.52
N GLY A 58 -3.00 2.07 14.30
CA GLY A 58 -3.80 0.87 14.04
C GLY A 58 -5.26 1.14 13.66
N ASP A 59 -5.74 2.38 13.85
CA ASP A 59 -7.12 2.76 13.55
C ASP A 59 -7.27 3.37 12.15
N PRO A 60 -8.29 2.96 11.37
CA PRO A 60 -8.55 3.52 10.06
C PRO A 60 -9.19 4.91 10.17
N ILE A 61 -8.59 5.90 9.50
CA ILE A 61 -9.12 7.26 9.39
C ILE A 61 -9.39 7.63 7.92
N PHE A 62 -10.34 8.54 7.71
CA PHE A 62 -10.66 9.15 6.42
C PHE A 62 -10.19 10.60 6.40
#